data_AF-A0A8S1PZC3-F1
#
_entry.id   AF-A0A8S1PZC3-F1
#
_cell.length_a   1.000
_cell.length_b   1.000
_cell.length_c   1.000
_cell.angle_alpha   90.00
_cell.angle_beta   90.00
_cell.angle_gamma   90.00
#
_symmetry.space_group_name_H-M   'P 1'
#
loop_
_entity.id
_entity.type
_entity.pdbx_description
1 polymer ?
#
loop_
_entity_poly.entity_id
_entity_poly.type
_entity_poly.pdbx_seq_one_letter_code
_entity_poly.pdbx_strand_id
1 'polypeptide(L)'
;MKVGRWDIMYCKMRENQYKQIGGGSYDQEGNQKKIGRWTELDEGFDSQKQLTYKGEYNVNGMKVGRWEIISNQYGEYKQIGGGSYDSEGNQKKIGRWTELDEGFDSQKQLTYKGEYNMNGMKVGKWEIISNQYGEYKQMQILVIFKIYSGGGSYDSEGNQKKIGRWTELDEKFMSMKQITYNGEYNMNGMKVGQWDIMYSSFQ
;
A
#
# COMPACT_ATOMS: atom_id res chain seq x y z
N MET A 1 -8.98 -25.23 -15.98
CA MET A 1 -8.53 -24.23 -16.96
C MET A 1 -9.45 -23.01 -16.83
N LYS A 2 -8.90 -21.80 -16.70
CA LYS A 2 -9.70 -20.56 -16.60
C LYS A 2 -9.62 -19.83 -17.94
N VAL A 3 -10.78 -19.55 -18.52
CA VAL A 3 -10.95 -18.80 -19.77
C VAL A 3 -12.12 -17.83 -19.61
N GLY A 4 -12.09 -16.71 -20.34
CA GLY A 4 -13.20 -15.75 -20.39
C GLY A 4 -13.41 -14.94 -19.11
N ARG A 5 -14.63 -14.46 -18.91
CA ARG A 5 -14.99 -13.57 -17.79
C ARG A 5 -15.12 -14.34 -16.48
N TRP A 6 -14.52 -13.81 -15.43
CA TRP A 6 -14.58 -14.33 -14.07
C TRP A 6 -14.97 -13.22 -13.12
N ASP A 7 -16.02 -13.45 -12.33
CA ASP A 7 -16.49 -12.53 -11.32
C ASP A 7 -16.22 -13.12 -9.93
N ILE A 8 -15.78 -12.28 -8.99
CA ILE A 8 -15.57 -12.67 -7.59
C ILE A 8 -16.74 -12.14 -6.79
N MET A 9 -17.52 -13.06 -6.22
CA MET A 9 -18.70 -12.76 -5.43
C MET A 9 -18.40 -12.87 -3.95
N TYR A 10 -18.92 -11.94 -3.15
CA TYR A 10 -18.79 -11.93 -1.71
C TYR A 10 -20.15 -11.72 -1.06
N CYS A 11 -20.41 -12.50 -0.02
CA CYS A 11 -21.62 -12.42 0.78
C CYS A 11 -21.19 -12.13 2.22
N LYS A 12 -21.62 -10.99 2.75
CA LYS A 12 -21.37 -10.65 4.16
C LYS A 12 -22.34 -11.45 5.01
N MET A 13 -21.90 -12.03 6.14
CA MET A 13 -22.73 -12.92 6.98
C MET A 13 -24.13 -12.40 7.35
N ARG A 14 -24.35 -11.08 7.35
CA ARG A 14 -25.65 -10.44 7.67
C ARG A 14 -26.45 -10.02 6.44
N GLU A 15 -25.90 -10.17 5.25
CA GLU A 15 -26.55 -9.89 3.98
C GLU A 15 -26.91 -11.23 3.33
N ASN A 16 -28.16 -11.42 2.90
CA ASN A 16 -28.57 -12.64 2.18
C ASN A 16 -28.34 -12.52 0.65
N GLN A 17 -27.41 -11.66 0.23
CA GLN A 17 -27.16 -11.36 -1.18
C GLN A 17 -25.66 -11.33 -1.48
N TYR A 18 -25.28 -12.01 -2.55
CA TYR A 18 -23.93 -11.95 -3.09
C TYR A 18 -23.74 -10.65 -3.86
N LYS A 19 -22.64 -9.94 -3.59
CA LYS A 19 -22.20 -8.76 -4.33
C LYS A 19 -20.93 -9.09 -5.08
N GLN A 20 -20.81 -8.62 -6.31
CA GLN A 20 -19.55 -8.69 -7.04
C GLN A 20 -18.55 -7.71 -6.43
N ILE A 21 -17.40 -8.22 -6.00
CA ILE A 21 -16.33 -7.41 -5.39
C ILE A 21 -15.01 -7.47 -6.17
N GLY A 22 -14.93 -8.35 -7.16
CA GLY A 22 -13.73 -8.49 -7.99
C GLY A 22 -13.99 -9.23 -9.28
N GLY A 23 -12.91 -9.53 -9.98
CA GLY A 23 -12.94 -10.27 -11.24
C GLY A 23 -12.27 -9.54 -12.40
N GLY A 24 -12.33 -10.18 -13.57
CA GLY A 24 -11.72 -9.74 -14.81
C GLY A 24 -11.84 -10.82 -15.88
N SER A 25 -10.99 -10.77 -16.89
CA SER A 25 -11.00 -11.75 -17.99
C SER A 25 -9.69 -12.51 -18.07
N TYR A 26 -9.77 -13.81 -18.31
CA TYR A 26 -8.63 -14.64 -18.71
C TYR A 26 -8.55 -14.77 -20.23
N ASP A 27 -7.35 -15.06 -20.72
CA ASP A 27 -7.11 -15.40 -22.13
C ASP A 27 -7.95 -16.59 -22.60
N GLN A 28 -8.29 -16.61 -23.89
CA GLN A 28 -9.09 -17.68 -24.48
C GLN A 28 -8.25 -18.93 -24.78
N GLU A 29 -6.93 -18.79 -24.78
CA GLU A 29 -5.98 -19.88 -25.04
C GLU A 29 -5.86 -20.86 -23.86
N GLY A 30 -6.42 -20.52 -22.70
CA GLY A 30 -6.42 -21.39 -21.52
C GLY A 30 -5.11 -21.40 -20.73
N ASN A 31 -4.20 -20.46 -20.98
CA ASN A 31 -2.95 -20.31 -20.24
C ASN A 31 -3.16 -19.68 -18.84
N GLN A 32 -4.39 -19.33 -18.50
CA GLN A 32 -4.75 -18.67 -17.23
C GLN A 32 -4.11 -17.29 -17.09
N LYS A 33 -3.81 -16.63 -18.21
CA LYS A 33 -3.29 -15.26 -18.20
C LYS A 33 -4.44 -14.28 -18.00
N LYS A 34 -4.33 -13.44 -16.98
CA LYS A 34 -5.24 -12.31 -16.76
C LYS A 34 -5.03 -11.29 -17.88
N ILE A 35 -6.09 -10.80 -18.50
CA ILE A 35 -6.04 -9.78 -19.55
C ILE A 35 -7.04 -8.66 -19.28
N GLY A 36 -6.69 -7.45 -19.73
CA GLY A 36 -7.53 -6.26 -19.59
C GLY A 36 -7.75 -5.85 -18.14
N ARG A 37 -8.91 -5.27 -17.85
CA ARG A 37 -9.23 -4.73 -16.52
C ARG A 37 -9.50 -5.82 -15.51
N TRP A 38 -8.89 -5.67 -14.34
CA TRP A 38 -9.03 -6.57 -13.22
C TRP A 38 -9.29 -5.81 -11.91
N THR A 39 -10.07 -6.46 -11.05
CA THR A 39 -10.18 -6.13 -9.62
C THR A 39 -9.76 -7.36 -8.83
N GLU A 40 -8.62 -7.28 -8.18
CA GLU A 40 -8.05 -8.34 -7.34
C GLU A 40 -8.39 -8.11 -5.87
N LEU A 41 -8.55 -9.19 -5.13
CA LEU A 41 -8.64 -9.13 -3.67
C LEU A 41 -7.24 -9.24 -3.07
N ASP A 42 -7.02 -8.55 -1.97
CA ASP A 42 -5.84 -8.78 -1.13
C ASP A 42 -5.83 -10.21 -0.58
N GLU A 43 -4.63 -10.75 -0.34
CA GLU A 43 -4.48 -12.10 0.22
C GLU A 43 -5.14 -12.22 1.60
N GLY A 44 -5.10 -11.14 2.40
CA GLY A 44 -5.77 -11.07 3.69
C GLY A 44 -7.21 -10.58 3.62
N PHE A 45 -7.90 -10.70 2.47
CA PHE A 45 -9.26 -10.16 2.33
C PHE A 45 -10.24 -10.86 3.27
N ASP A 46 -10.78 -10.11 4.24
CA ASP A 46 -11.77 -10.62 5.19
C ASP A 46 -12.77 -9.54 5.64
N SER A 47 -13.49 -9.79 6.73
CA SER A 47 -14.47 -8.82 7.26
C SER A 47 -13.86 -7.55 7.86
N GLN A 48 -12.56 -7.57 8.22
CA GLN A 48 -11.81 -6.48 8.84
C GLN A 48 -10.84 -5.79 7.86
N LYS A 49 -10.38 -6.50 6.84
CA LYS A 49 -9.45 -6.04 5.81
C LYS A 49 -10.07 -6.25 4.43
N GLN A 50 -10.85 -5.28 3.96
CA GLN A 50 -11.48 -5.34 2.63
C GLN A 50 -10.70 -4.52 1.60
N LEU A 51 -9.51 -5.01 1.23
CA LEU A 51 -8.64 -4.35 0.25
C LEU A 51 -8.78 -4.98 -1.14
N THR A 52 -8.89 -4.12 -2.15
CA THR A 52 -8.89 -4.53 -3.56
C THR A 52 -7.89 -3.74 -4.38
N TYR A 53 -7.35 -4.37 -5.42
CA TYR A 53 -6.40 -3.78 -6.35
C TYR A 53 -7.05 -3.72 -7.73
N LYS A 54 -7.20 -2.51 -8.28
CA LYS A 54 -7.82 -2.30 -9.59
C LYS A 54 -6.79 -1.82 -10.59
N GLY A 55 -6.76 -2.41 -11.76
CA GLY A 55 -5.87 -1.98 -12.83
C GLY A 55 -6.00 -2.85 -14.06
N GLU A 56 -4.98 -2.83 -14.89
CA GLU A 56 -4.97 -3.50 -16.19
C GLU A 56 -3.80 -4.46 -16.34
N TYR A 57 -4.09 -5.58 -17.00
CA TYR A 57 -3.14 -6.54 -17.48
C TYR A 57 -3.01 -6.46 -19.00
N ASN A 58 -1.79 -6.52 -19.52
CA ASN A 58 -1.55 -6.69 -20.95
C ASN A 58 -1.84 -8.13 -21.42
N VAL A 59 -1.71 -8.37 -22.72
CA VAL A 59 -1.93 -9.68 -23.35
C VAL A 59 -0.99 -10.79 -22.84
N ASN A 60 0.13 -10.42 -22.21
CA ASN A 60 1.09 -11.36 -21.65
C ASN A 60 0.79 -11.71 -20.18
N GLY A 61 -0.28 -11.16 -19.58
CA GLY A 61 -0.59 -11.39 -18.17
C GLY A 61 0.20 -10.50 -17.21
N MET A 62 0.76 -9.38 -17.69
CA MET A 62 1.59 -8.48 -16.90
C MET A 62 0.82 -7.20 -16.54
N LYS A 63 0.93 -6.77 -15.28
CA LYS A 63 0.35 -5.50 -14.81
C LYS A 63 0.98 -4.33 -15.57
N VAL A 64 0.13 -3.44 -16.09
CA VAL A 64 0.54 -2.24 -16.83
C VAL A 64 -0.30 -1.05 -16.41
N GLY A 65 0.22 0.16 -16.62
CA GLY A 65 -0.53 1.40 -16.44
C GLY A 65 -0.92 1.66 -14.99
N ARG A 66 -2.01 2.42 -14.79
CA ARG A 66 -2.47 2.85 -13.46
C ARG A 66 -3.09 1.69 -12.69
N TRP A 67 -2.63 1.51 -11.46
CA TRP A 67 -3.19 0.61 -10.47
C TRP A 67 -3.60 1.37 -9.21
N GLU A 68 -4.76 1.01 -8.67
CA GLU A 68 -5.39 1.66 -7.53
C GLU A 68 -5.58 0.65 -6.41
N ILE A 69 -5.31 1.07 -5.18
CA ILE A 69 -5.59 0.29 -3.97
C ILE A 69 -6.80 0.90 -3.31
N ILE A 70 -7.89 0.14 -3.23
CA ILE A 70 -9.18 0.58 -2.72
C ILE A 70 -9.49 -0.20 -1.46
N SER A 71 -9.78 0.52 -0.39
CA SER A 71 -10.25 -0.03 0.88
C SER A 71 -11.74 0.16 0.99
N ASN A 72 -12.46 -0.89 1.42
CA ASN A 72 -13.85 -0.82 1.83
C ASN A 72 -13.96 -0.94 3.35
N GLN A 73 -13.48 0.08 4.07
CA GLN A 73 -13.63 0.14 5.51
C GLN A 73 -15.00 0.75 5.84
N TYR A 74 -15.75 0.08 6.71
CA TYR A 74 -17.06 0.53 7.20
C TYR A 74 -18.14 0.78 6.13
N GLY A 75 -17.98 0.22 4.92
CA GLY A 75 -18.92 0.37 3.81
C GLY A 75 -18.62 1.54 2.88
N GLU A 76 -17.51 2.25 3.09
CA GLU A 76 -17.05 3.31 2.20
C GLU A 76 -15.84 2.84 1.38
N TYR A 77 -15.98 2.91 0.06
CA TYR A 77 -14.88 2.62 -0.87
C TYR A 77 -14.00 3.85 -1.04
N LYS A 78 -12.75 3.76 -0.58
CA LYS A 78 -11.78 4.85 -0.68
C LYS A 78 -10.50 4.36 -1.34
N GLN A 79 -10.01 5.13 -2.30
CA GLN A 79 -8.65 4.94 -2.82
C GLN A 79 -7.64 5.37 -1.74
N ILE A 80 -6.83 4.44 -1.29
CA ILE A 80 -5.83 4.65 -0.24
C ILE A 80 -4.40 4.48 -0.73
N GLY A 81 -4.22 3.98 -1.96
CA GLY A 81 -2.90 3.84 -2.57
C GLY A 81 -2.92 3.51 -4.05
N GLY A 82 -1.77 3.07 -4.55
CA GLY A 82 -1.55 2.74 -5.94
C GLY A 82 -0.48 3.59 -6.62
N GLY A 83 -0.32 3.37 -7.91
CA GLY A 83 0.72 3.99 -8.74
C GLY A 83 0.64 3.44 -10.16
N SER A 84 1.71 3.57 -10.93
CA SER A 84 1.75 3.09 -12.31
C SER A 84 2.80 2.01 -12.51
N TYR A 85 2.46 0.98 -13.26
CA TYR A 85 3.43 0.04 -13.80
C TYR A 85 3.87 0.47 -15.20
N ASP A 86 5.07 0.06 -15.59
CA ASP A 86 5.58 0.27 -16.95
C ASP A 86 4.63 -0.29 -18.01
N SER A 87 4.67 0.30 -19.21
CA SER A 87 3.91 -0.18 -20.36
C SER A 87 4.61 -1.29 -21.14
N GLU A 88 5.89 -1.55 -20.87
CA GLU A 88 6.69 -2.59 -21.53
C GLU A 88 6.27 -4.00 -21.09
N GLY A 89 5.49 -4.10 -20.01
CA GLY A 89 4.99 -5.36 -19.49
C GLY A 89 6.00 -6.07 -18.60
N ASN A 90 6.94 -5.34 -17.98
CA ASN A 90 7.91 -5.91 -17.03
C ASN A 90 7.42 -5.86 -15.58
N GLN A 91 6.21 -5.35 -15.33
CA GLN A 91 5.64 -5.12 -14.00
C GLN A 91 6.53 -4.27 -13.08
N LYS A 92 7.36 -3.39 -13.63
CA LYS A 92 8.14 -2.44 -12.83
C LYS A 92 7.23 -1.29 -12.44
N LYS A 93 7.22 -0.97 -11.15
CA LYS A 93 6.60 0.25 -10.64
C LYS A 93 7.37 1.44 -11.16
N ILE A 94 6.69 2.46 -11.67
CA ILE A 94 7.30 3.69 -12.17
C ILE A 94 6.58 4.92 -11.62
N GLY A 95 7.32 6.02 -11.50
CA GLY A 95 6.79 7.30 -11.04
C GLY A 95 6.27 7.24 -9.61
N ARG A 96 5.25 8.05 -9.30
CA ARG A 96 4.72 8.19 -7.94
C ARG A 96 3.90 6.98 -7.52
N TRP A 97 4.19 6.49 -6.31
CA TRP A 97 3.49 5.39 -5.67
C TRP A 97 3.06 5.75 -4.25
N THR A 98 1.93 5.20 -3.85
CA THR A 98 1.51 5.09 -2.45
C THR A 98 1.34 3.60 -2.15
N GLU A 99 2.23 3.07 -1.34
CA GLU A 99 2.23 1.67 -0.91
C GLU A 99 1.60 1.53 0.47
N LEU A 100 1.02 0.36 0.74
CA LEU A 100 0.56 0.01 2.08
C LEU A 100 1.67 -0.75 2.80
N ASP A 101 1.73 -0.61 4.12
CA ASP A 101 2.56 -1.45 4.97
C ASP A 101 2.13 -2.92 4.89
N GLU A 102 3.08 -3.85 5.09
CA GLU A 102 2.79 -5.29 5.08
C GLU A 102 1.73 -5.66 6.13
N GLY A 103 1.79 -5.03 7.30
CA GLY A 103 0.80 -5.20 8.36
C GLY A 103 -0.41 -4.29 8.22
N PHE A 104 -0.71 -3.75 7.03
CA PHE A 104 -1.81 -2.80 6.87
C PHE A 104 -3.15 -3.44 7.23
N ASP A 105 -3.79 -2.93 8.29
CA ASP A 105 -5.10 -3.37 8.76
C ASP A 105 -5.86 -2.23 9.46
N SER A 106 -6.92 -2.57 10.18
CA SER A 106 -7.70 -1.59 10.95
C SER A 106 -6.94 -0.92 12.11
N GLN A 107 -5.89 -1.55 12.64
CA GLN A 107 -5.08 -1.06 13.76
C GLN A 107 -3.78 -0.39 13.30
N LYS A 108 -3.25 -0.77 12.12
CA LYS A 108 -1.99 -0.30 11.54
C LYS A 108 -2.22 0.26 10.14
N GLN A 109 -2.61 1.53 10.04
CA GLN A 109 -2.86 2.21 8.78
C GLN A 109 -1.65 3.02 8.30
N LEU A 110 -0.56 2.32 7.96
CA LEU A 110 0.67 2.93 7.47
C LEU A 110 0.77 2.88 5.94
N THR A 111 1.13 4.01 5.34
CA THR A 111 1.38 4.11 3.91
C THR A 111 2.74 4.73 3.61
N TYR A 112 3.36 4.33 2.51
CA TYR A 112 4.64 4.83 2.04
C TYR A 112 4.45 5.56 0.72
N LYS A 113 4.80 6.83 0.65
CA LYS A 113 4.66 7.65 -0.55
C LYS A 113 6.01 8.06 -1.07
N GLY A 114 6.26 7.85 -2.34
CA GLY A 114 7.49 8.30 -2.98
C GLY A 114 7.50 7.97 -4.46
N GLU A 115 8.70 7.93 -5.02
CA GLU A 115 8.91 7.77 -6.45
C GLU A 115 9.76 6.55 -6.78
N TYR A 116 9.38 5.89 -7.87
CA TYR A 116 10.14 4.85 -8.53
C TYR A 116 10.73 5.37 -9.84
N ASN A 117 11.99 5.04 -10.11
CA ASN A 117 12.60 5.29 -11.40
C ASN A 117 12.15 4.26 -12.47
N MET A 118 12.59 4.43 -13.72
CA MET A 118 12.23 3.53 -14.83
C MET A 118 12.71 2.07 -14.64
N ASN A 119 13.66 1.84 -13.72
CA ASN A 119 14.15 0.50 -13.41
C ASN A 119 13.35 -0.20 -12.30
N GLY A 120 12.31 0.45 -11.75
CA GLY A 120 11.53 -0.12 -10.65
C GLY A 120 12.17 0.05 -9.28
N MET A 121 13.11 0.99 -9.14
CA MET A 121 13.83 1.25 -7.89
C MET A 121 13.30 2.51 -7.21
N LYS A 122 13.10 2.44 -5.88
CA LYS A 122 12.75 3.61 -5.06
C LYS A 122 13.87 4.65 -5.13
N VAL A 123 13.51 5.89 -5.42
CA VAL A 123 14.44 7.02 -5.51
C VAL A 123 13.88 8.25 -4.81
N GLY A 124 14.76 9.16 -4.42
CA GLY A 124 14.37 10.46 -3.86
C GLY A 124 13.65 10.33 -2.51
N LYS A 125 12.82 11.32 -2.20
CA LYS A 125 12.13 11.41 -0.91
C LYS A 125 10.99 10.40 -0.81
N TRP A 126 10.97 9.66 0.29
CA TRP A 126 9.89 8.78 0.67
C TRP A 126 9.33 9.19 2.03
N GLU A 127 8.01 9.32 2.10
CA GLU A 127 7.27 9.73 3.29
C GLU A 127 6.48 8.55 3.83
N ILE A 128 6.57 8.31 5.13
CA ILE A 128 5.76 7.31 5.82
C ILE A 128 4.61 8.06 6.48
N ILE A 129 3.36 7.72 6.15
CA ILE A 129 2.18 8.43 6.64
C ILE A 129 1.32 7.45 7.43
N SER A 130 1.10 7.77 8.70
CA SER A 130 0.12 7.06 9.55
C SER A 130 -1.22 7.77 9.52
N ASN A 131 -2.25 7.10 9.00
CA ASN A 131 -3.64 7.58 9.05
C ASN A 131 -4.38 6.86 10.17
N GLN A 132 -4.08 7.21 11.42
CA GLN A 132 -4.82 6.63 12.56
C GLN A 132 -6.19 7.31 12.65
N TYR A 133 -7.23 6.63 12.15
CA TYR A 133 -8.61 7.00 12.43
C TYR A 133 -8.97 6.51 13.83
N GLY A 134 -9.17 7.45 14.77
CA GLY A 134 -9.93 7.17 15.98
C GLY A 134 -11.40 7.47 15.71
N GLU A 135 -12.25 6.45 15.57
CA GLU A 135 -13.71 6.66 15.60
C GLU A 135 -14.30 6.10 16.90
N TYR A 136 -14.43 6.96 17.91
CA TYR A 136 -15.49 6.81 18.91
C TYR A 136 -16.71 7.58 18.40
N LYS A 137 -17.67 6.88 17.79
CA LYS A 137 -18.91 7.44 17.20
C LYS A 137 -19.88 8.12 18.19
N GLN A 138 -19.47 8.45 19.42
CA GLN A 138 -20.35 9.09 20.42
C GLN A 138 -19.84 10.41 21.04
N MET A 139 -18.73 10.99 20.61
CA MET A 139 -18.42 12.39 20.99
C MET A 139 -17.96 13.17 19.76
N GLN A 140 -18.46 14.40 19.63
CA GLN A 140 -18.36 15.30 18.47
C GLN A 140 -16.95 15.81 18.15
N ILE A 141 -15.90 15.00 18.30
CA ILE A 141 -14.54 15.39 17.95
C ILE A 141 -13.96 14.31 17.05
N LEU A 142 -13.97 14.58 15.74
CA LEU A 142 -13.02 14.00 14.77
C LEU A 142 -11.61 14.42 15.22
N VAL A 143 -11.06 13.75 16.23
CA VAL A 143 -9.64 13.89 16.55
C VAL A 143 -8.90 13.16 15.43
N ILE A 144 -8.53 13.90 14.40
CA ILE A 144 -7.47 13.49 13.48
C ILE A 144 -6.22 13.40 14.34
N PHE A 145 -5.99 12.23 14.93
CA PHE A 145 -4.80 11.99 15.75
C PHE A 145 -3.58 12.07 14.83
N LYS A 146 -2.83 13.15 15.02
CA LYS A 146 -1.46 13.45 14.58
C LYS A 146 -0.94 12.51 13.49
N ILE A 147 -0.89 13.02 12.25
CA ILE A 147 -0.16 12.39 11.14
C ILE A 147 1.30 12.26 11.59
N TYR A 148 1.71 11.05 11.95
CA TYR A 148 3.14 10.77 12.07
C TYR A 148 3.70 10.60 10.68
N SER A 149 4.60 11.51 10.33
CA SER A 149 5.39 11.48 9.11
C SER A 149 6.77 10.93 9.42
N GLY A 150 7.06 9.70 9.00
CA GLY A 150 8.42 9.15 8.94
C GLY A 150 9.01 9.27 7.54
N GLY A 151 10.15 8.61 7.33
CA GLY A 151 10.77 8.47 6.01
C GLY A 151 12.09 9.22 5.87
N GLY A 152 12.55 9.33 4.64
CA GLY A 152 13.87 9.85 4.29
C GLY A 152 14.10 9.80 2.80
N SER A 153 15.36 9.77 2.36
CA SER A 153 15.71 9.72 0.93
C SER A 153 16.41 8.44 0.54
N TYR A 154 16.07 7.92 -0.64
CA TYR A 154 16.83 6.88 -1.31
C TYR A 154 17.81 7.50 -2.32
N ASP A 155 18.91 6.79 -2.57
CA ASP A 155 19.87 7.17 -3.60
C ASP A 155 19.20 7.31 -4.98
N SER A 156 19.81 8.13 -5.85
CA SER A 156 19.39 8.28 -7.24
C SER A 156 20.00 7.24 -8.16
N GLU A 157 21.03 6.53 -7.70
CA GLU A 157 21.71 5.47 -8.46
C GLU A 157 20.82 4.25 -8.68
N GLY A 158 19.70 4.18 -7.95
CA GLY A 158 18.73 3.12 -8.11
C GLY A 158 19.21 1.83 -7.47
N ASN A 159 19.93 1.90 -6.35
CA ASN A 159 20.27 0.73 -5.54
C ASN A 159 19.34 0.59 -4.32
N GLN A 160 18.33 1.46 -4.20
CA GLN A 160 17.42 1.53 -3.05
C GLN A 160 18.16 1.69 -1.72
N LYS A 161 19.35 2.31 -1.71
CA LYS A 161 20.04 2.59 -0.45
C LYS A 161 19.42 3.83 0.18
N LYS A 162 19.09 3.73 1.47
CA LYS A 162 18.72 4.86 2.30
C LYS A 162 19.93 5.79 2.43
N ILE A 163 19.76 7.08 2.24
CA ILE A 163 20.80 8.10 2.40
C ILE A 163 20.28 9.31 3.18
N GLY A 164 21.20 10.01 3.85
CA GLY A 164 20.89 11.21 4.61
C GLY A 164 20.02 10.93 5.82
N ARG A 165 19.22 11.92 6.23
CA ARG A 165 18.38 11.84 7.43
C ARG A 165 17.17 10.93 7.21
N TRP A 166 16.90 10.11 8.20
CA TRP A 166 15.77 9.18 8.23
C TRP A 166 15.06 9.21 9.58
N THR A 167 13.73 9.15 9.51
CA THR A 167 12.86 8.81 10.64
C THR A 167 12.27 7.44 10.36
N GLU A 168 12.77 6.41 11.05
CA GLU A 168 12.25 5.05 10.98
C GLU A 168 11.18 4.80 12.02
N LEU A 169 10.21 3.97 11.69
CA LEU A 169 9.20 3.50 12.63
C LEU A 169 9.64 2.16 13.23
N ASP A 170 9.37 1.95 14.50
CA ASP A 170 9.56 0.65 15.15
C ASP A 170 8.70 -0.43 14.51
N GLU A 171 9.17 -1.69 14.53
CA GLU A 171 8.42 -2.82 13.96
C GLU A 171 7.04 -2.99 14.62
N LYS A 172 6.93 -2.63 15.91
CA LYS A 172 5.69 -2.66 16.69
C LYS A 172 4.97 -1.32 16.68
N PHE A 173 5.26 -0.45 15.71
CA PHE A 173 4.57 0.83 15.55
C PHE A 173 3.06 0.58 15.34
N MET A 174 2.28 0.96 16.34
CA MET A 174 0.83 0.76 16.40
C MET A 174 0.18 2.00 17.05
N SER A 175 -1.15 2.05 17.04
CA SER A 175 -1.93 3.17 17.60
C SER A 175 -1.49 3.62 19.00
N MET A 176 -1.19 2.67 19.89
CA MET A 176 -0.84 2.94 21.28
C MET A 176 0.67 2.94 21.57
N LYS A 177 1.50 2.56 20.60
CA LYS A 177 2.96 2.47 20.77
C LYS A 177 3.66 3.05 19.56
N GLN A 178 4.09 4.31 19.69
CA GLN A 178 4.72 5.06 18.60
C GLN A 178 6.18 5.30 18.96
N ILE A 179 7.05 4.36 18.60
CA ILE A 179 8.50 4.52 18.70
C ILE A 179 9.04 4.88 17.31
N THR A 180 9.87 5.92 17.26
CA THR A 180 10.61 6.29 16.05
C THR A 180 12.09 6.40 16.33
N TYR A 181 12.90 6.09 15.32
CA TYR A 181 14.35 6.18 15.35
C TYR A 181 14.81 7.21 14.33
N ASN A 182 15.52 8.23 14.79
CA ASN A 182 15.91 9.37 13.97
C ASN A 182 17.42 9.41 13.87
N GLY A 183 17.95 9.38 12.66
CA GLY A 183 19.39 9.40 12.46
C GLY A 183 19.76 9.54 11.00
N GLU A 184 21.00 9.20 10.69
CA GLU A 184 21.56 9.41 9.36
C GLU A 184 22.10 8.12 8.75
N TYR A 185 21.91 7.99 7.44
CA TYR A 185 22.54 6.99 6.61
C TYR A 185 23.62 7.63 5.73
N ASN A 186 24.78 6.99 5.64
CA ASN A 186 25.82 7.41 4.70
C ASN A 186 25.51 6.98 3.26
N MET A 187 26.35 7.37 2.31
CA MET A 187 26.20 7.03 0.88
C MET A 187 26.24 5.52 0.58
N ASN A 188 26.73 4.70 1.51
CA ASN A 188 26.75 3.25 1.39
C ASN A 188 25.49 2.58 1.98
N GLY A 189 24.53 3.35 2.48
CA GLY A 189 23.32 2.83 3.11
C GLY A 189 23.52 2.32 4.53
N MET A 190 24.61 2.72 5.20
CA MET A 190 24.88 2.32 6.58
C MET A 190 24.43 3.41 7.56
N LYS A 191 23.79 3.00 8.67
CA LYS A 191 23.49 3.89 9.80
C LYS A 191 24.79 4.46 10.35
N VAL A 192 24.87 5.78 10.50
CA VAL A 192 26.04 6.49 11.04
C VAL A 192 25.60 7.49 12.09
N GLY A 193 26.55 7.89 12.94
CA GLY A 193 26.32 8.88 13.99
C GLY A 193 25.38 8.38 15.09
N GLN A 194 24.83 9.34 15.83
CA GLN A 194 23.87 9.09 16.89
C GLN A 194 22.47 8.89 16.30
N TRP A 195 21.72 7.96 16.90
CA TRP A 195 20.32 7.70 16.56
C TRP A 195 19.44 8.01 17.77
N ASP A 196 18.57 9.01 17.62
CA ASP A 196 17.67 9.44 18.68
C ASP A 196 16.38 8.61 18.65
N ILE A 197 16.02 8.05 19.80
CA ILE A 197 14.81 7.27 19.99
C ILE A 197 13.74 8.19 20.57
N MET A 198 12.66 8.39 19.82
CA MET A 198 11.49 9.11 20.31
C MET A 198 10.37 8.12 20.63
N TYR A 199 9.81 8.21 21.84
CA TYR A 199 8.65 7.45 22.26
C TYR A 199 7.48 8.39 22.50
N SER A 200 6.34 8.07 21.90
CA SER A 200 5.05 8.65 22.24
C SER A 200 4.09 7.54 22.61
N SER A 201 3.48 7.65 23.78
CA SER A 201 2.27 6.91 24.14
C SER A 201 1.13 7.90 24.31
N PHE A 202 -0.06 7.50 23.87
CA PHE A 202 -1.28 8.13 24.33
C PHE A 202 -1.61 7.56 25.71
N GLN A 203 -1.70 8.41 26.72
CA GLN A 203 -2.36 8.10 27.99
C GLN A 203 -3.86 8.31 27.85
#